data_AF-A0A0A2X3J3-F1
#
_entry.id   AF-A0A0A2X3J3-F1
#
_cell.length_a   1.000
_cell.length_b   1.000
_cell.length_c   1.000
_cell.angle_alpha   90.00
_cell.angle_beta   90.00
_cell.angle_gamma   90.00
#
_symmetry.space_group_name_H-M   'P 1'
#
loop_
_entity.id
_entity.type
_entity.pdbx_description
1 polymer ?
#
loop_
_entity_poly.entity_id
_entity_poly.type
_entity_poly.pdbx_seq_one_letter_code
_entity_poly.pdbx_strand_id
1 'polypeptide(L)'
;MAPCPACACTSPAGDAAHRIVAALREDDVDRAIDLGLLDDIACAHCTEECTHALAEARAARASALAARERYRDRALRLARLQRERDAKRAPVQATTGAPALPPAAAAALERAKALAARKKVE
;
A
#
# COMPACT_ATOMS: atom_id res chain seq x y z
N MET A 1 32.62 23.75 -12.49
CA MET A 1 32.66 23.91 -11.02
C MET A 1 31.87 25.14 -10.63
N ALA A 2 30.66 24.94 -10.12
CA ALA A 2 29.96 26.01 -9.43
C ALA A 2 30.23 25.84 -7.92
N PRO A 3 30.43 26.93 -7.15
CA PRO A 3 30.51 26.83 -5.70
C PRO A 3 29.20 26.23 -5.16
N CYS A 4 29.28 25.51 -4.05
CA CYS A 4 28.10 25.03 -3.35
C CYS A 4 27.18 26.21 -3.02
N PRO A 5 25.93 26.22 -3.47
CA PRO A 5 25.05 27.36 -3.24
C PRO A 5 24.59 27.46 -1.78
N ALA A 6 24.83 26.45 -0.94
CA ALA A 6 24.50 26.47 0.49
C ALA A 6 25.64 27.01 1.37
N CYS A 7 26.90 26.64 1.10
CA CYS A 7 28.04 26.95 1.96
C CYS A 7 29.24 27.59 1.25
N ALA A 8 29.09 27.95 -0.03
CA ALA A 8 30.14 28.53 -0.89
C ALA A 8 31.41 27.68 -1.09
N CYS A 9 31.40 26.39 -0.72
CA CYS A 9 32.50 25.46 -0.97
C CYS A 9 32.84 25.39 -2.48
N THR A 10 34.12 25.54 -2.84
CA THR A 10 34.61 25.49 -4.23
C THR A 10 35.36 24.21 -4.57
N SER A 11 35.36 23.22 -3.66
CA SER A 11 36.17 22.01 -3.82
C SER A 11 35.76 21.21 -5.05
N PRO A 12 36.71 20.85 -5.94
CA PRO A 12 36.44 20.06 -7.15
C PRO A 12 35.86 18.68 -6.85
N ALA A 13 36.27 18.08 -5.73
CA ALA A 13 35.81 16.77 -5.31
C ALA A 13 34.32 16.76 -4.93
N GLY A 14 33.73 17.93 -4.65
CA GLY A 14 32.33 18.10 -4.25
C GLY A 14 31.35 18.37 -5.39
N ASP A 15 31.79 18.44 -6.66
CA ASP A 15 30.96 18.98 -7.75
C ASP A 15 29.66 18.20 -7.97
N ALA A 16 29.65 16.89 -7.68
CA ALA A 16 28.42 16.09 -7.68
C ALA A 16 27.45 16.51 -6.55
N ALA A 17 27.94 16.61 -5.31
CA ALA A 17 27.15 17.06 -4.18
C ALA A 17 26.63 18.49 -4.37
N HIS A 18 27.44 19.39 -4.93
CA HIS A 18 27.05 20.79 -5.15
C HIS A 18 25.89 20.91 -6.15
N ARG A 19 25.88 20.12 -7.23
CA ARG A 19 24.78 20.08 -8.20
C ARG A 19 23.49 19.56 -7.59
N ILE A 20 23.58 18.56 -6.72
CA ILE A 20 22.40 18.03 -5.99
C ILE A 20 21.86 19.12 -5.04
N VAL A 21 22.73 19.78 -4.27
CA VAL A 21 22.32 20.88 -3.38
C VAL A 21 21.70 22.05 -4.16
N ALA A 22 22.21 22.37 -5.36
CA ALA A 22 21.60 23.37 -6.22
C ALA A 22 20.16 23.00 -6.62
N ALA A 23 19.95 21.76 -7.10
CA ALA A 23 18.62 21.27 -7.45
C ALA A 23 17.66 21.28 -6.25
N LEU A 24 18.14 20.87 -5.07
CA LEU A 24 17.34 20.90 -3.83
C LEU A 24 16.94 22.33 -3.41
N ARG A 25 17.80 23.34 -3.64
CA ARG A 25 17.47 24.75 -3.34
C ARG A 25 16.43 25.33 -4.28
N GLU A 26 16.30 24.77 -5.48
CA GLU A 26 15.29 25.13 -6.47
C GLU A 26 13.99 24.31 -6.29
N ASP A 27 13.90 23.50 -5.22
CA ASP A 27 12.84 22.52 -4.98
C ASP A 27 12.67 21.50 -6.12
N ASP A 28 13.67 21.34 -6.98
CA ASP A 28 13.68 20.37 -8.08
C ASP A 28 14.22 19.02 -7.59
N VAL A 29 13.35 18.32 -6.86
CA VAL A 29 13.65 17.02 -6.26
C VAL A 29 13.89 15.96 -7.33
N ASP A 30 13.21 16.03 -8.47
CA ASP A 30 13.37 15.05 -9.55
C ASP A 30 14.75 15.21 -10.18
N ARG A 31 15.18 16.44 -10.44
CA ARG A 31 16.55 16.71 -10.90
C ARG A 31 17.60 16.28 -9.88
N ALA A 32 17.36 16.50 -8.59
CA ALA A 32 18.26 16.03 -7.53
C ALA A 32 18.41 14.51 -7.55
N ILE A 33 17.32 13.76 -7.77
CA ILE A 33 17.34 12.30 -7.90
C ILE A 33 18.12 11.85 -9.13
N ASP A 34 17.88 12.47 -10.29
CA ASP A 34 18.63 12.18 -11.52
C ASP A 34 20.14 12.44 -11.38
N LEU A 35 20.51 13.37 -10.50
CA LEU A 35 21.90 13.70 -10.18
C LEU A 35 22.52 12.77 -9.11
N GLY A 36 21.76 11.82 -8.57
CA GLY A 36 22.25 10.83 -7.60
C GLY A 36 21.95 11.15 -6.13
N LEU A 37 20.88 11.90 -5.81
CA LEU A 37 20.50 12.19 -4.41
C LEU A 37 20.41 10.94 -3.51
N LEU A 38 20.03 9.79 -4.08
CA LEU A 38 19.89 8.54 -3.34
C LEU A 38 21.23 7.80 -3.13
N ASP A 39 22.27 8.20 -3.86
CA ASP A 39 23.61 7.63 -3.75
C ASP A 39 24.35 8.21 -2.54
N ASP A 40 25.42 7.54 -2.11
CA ASP A 40 26.24 7.98 -0.98
C ASP A 40 27.25 9.06 -1.40
N ILE A 41 26.72 10.23 -1.77
CA ILE A 41 27.49 11.36 -2.27
C ILE A 41 27.53 12.46 -1.21
N ALA A 42 28.74 12.79 -0.76
CA ALA A 42 28.98 13.91 0.14
C ALA A 42 30.28 14.64 -0.24
N CYS A 43 30.32 15.94 0.03
CA CYS A 43 31.56 16.72 -0.07
C CYS A 43 32.22 16.83 1.30
N ALA A 44 33.44 16.30 1.46
CA ALA A 44 34.20 16.39 2.72
C ALA A 44 34.69 17.81 3.07
N HIS A 45 34.59 18.75 2.13
CA HIS A 45 35.01 20.15 2.31
C HIS A 45 33.83 21.10 2.57
N CYS A 46 32.59 20.61 2.47
CA CYS A 46 31.41 21.38 2.84
C CYS A 46 31.32 21.52 4.36
N THR A 47 30.62 22.56 4.81
CA THR A 47 30.27 22.71 6.23
C THR A 47 29.42 21.53 6.70
N GLU A 48 29.52 21.22 8.00
CA GLU A 48 28.72 20.14 8.63
C GLU A 48 27.22 20.36 8.43
N GLU A 49 26.74 21.60 8.51
CA GLU A 49 25.34 21.95 8.25
C GLU A 49 24.91 21.58 6.81
N CYS A 50 25.77 21.83 5.82
CA CYS A 50 25.49 21.53 4.42
C CYS A 50 25.48 20.01 4.15
N THR A 51 26.41 19.27 4.74
CA THR A 51 26.45 17.81 4.59
C THR A 51 25.28 17.15 5.33
N HIS A 52 24.92 17.66 6.51
CA HIS A 52 23.76 17.21 7.26
C HIS A 52 22.46 17.45 6.51
N ALA A 53 22.24 18.65 5.96
CA ALA A 53 21.03 18.96 5.19
C ALA A 53 20.88 18.04 3.95
N LEU A 54 21.99 17.75 3.27
CA LEU A 54 21.98 16.79 2.14
C LEU A 54 21.63 15.37 2.61
N ALA A 55 22.20 14.92 3.72
CA ALA A 55 21.90 13.62 4.31
C ALA A 55 20.44 13.50 4.76
N GLU A 56 19.87 14.55 5.37
CA GLU A 56 18.46 14.64 5.75
C GLU A 56 17.55 14.55 4.54
N ALA A 57 17.85 15.31 3.46
CA ALA A 57 17.08 15.25 2.22
C ALA A 57 17.07 13.85 1.61
N ARG A 58 18.23 13.17 1.59
CA ARG A 58 18.35 11.77 1.16
C ARG A 58 17.52 10.84 2.02
N ALA A 59 17.64 10.93 3.35
CA ALA A 59 16.93 10.07 4.30
C ALA A 59 15.41 10.26 4.20
N ALA A 60 14.95 11.51 4.11
CA ALA A 60 13.54 11.84 3.93
C ALA A 60 13.00 11.23 2.62
N ARG A 61 13.76 11.34 1.52
CA ARG A 61 13.36 10.77 0.24
C ARG A 61 13.31 9.24 0.28
N ALA A 62 14.35 8.59 0.82
CA ALA A 62 14.38 7.14 0.97
C ALA A 62 13.21 6.61 1.80
N SER A 63 12.90 7.28 2.92
CA SER A 63 11.75 6.95 3.77
C SER A 63 10.41 7.08 3.02
N ALA A 64 10.23 8.15 2.24
CA ALA A 64 9.03 8.37 1.44
C ALA A 64 8.85 7.29 0.36
N LEU A 65 9.94 6.85 -0.31
CA LEU A 65 9.89 5.77 -1.29
C LEU A 65 9.53 4.43 -0.64
N ALA A 66 10.18 4.09 0.47
CA ALA A 66 9.85 2.88 1.24
C ALA A 66 8.38 2.88 1.71
N ALA A 67 7.83 4.05 2.10
CA ALA A 67 6.43 4.17 2.46
C ALA A 67 5.49 3.90 1.28
N ARG A 68 5.83 4.40 0.08
CA ARG A 68 5.08 4.13 -1.16
C ARG A 68 5.10 2.66 -1.53
N GLU A 69 6.24 1.98 -1.35
CA GLU A 69 6.37 0.53 -1.59
C GLU A 69 5.47 -0.27 -0.64
N ARG A 70 5.52 0.01 0.68
CA ARG A 70 4.63 -0.63 1.66
C ARG A 70 3.15 -0.45 1.31
N TYR A 71 2.77 0.73 0.83
CA TYR A 71 1.41 0.99 0.37
C TYR A 71 1.04 0.12 -0.83
N ARG A 72 1.92 0.03 -1.84
CA ARG A 72 1.71 -0.82 -3.04
C ARG A 72 1.56 -2.29 -2.65
N ASP A 73 2.43 -2.80 -1.78
CA ASP A 73 2.37 -4.19 -1.31
C ASP A 73 1.07 -4.50 -0.56
N ARG A 74 0.63 -3.56 0.28
CA ARG A 74 -0.65 -3.66 0.98
C ARG A 74 -1.80 -3.67 -0.01
N ALA A 75 -1.79 -2.80 -1.02
CA ALA A 75 -2.83 -2.74 -2.05
C ALA A 75 -2.90 -4.05 -2.85
N LEU A 76 -1.77 -4.61 -3.27
CA LEU A 76 -1.70 -5.90 -3.96
C LEU A 76 -2.28 -7.04 -3.12
N ARG A 77 -1.94 -7.07 -1.82
CA ARG A 77 -2.45 -8.07 -0.87
C ARG A 77 -3.97 -7.97 -0.70
N LEU A 78 -4.49 -6.76 -0.52
CA LEU A 78 -5.92 -6.53 -0.38
C LEU A 78 -6.67 -6.89 -1.67
N ALA A 79 -6.12 -6.54 -2.84
CA ALA A 79 -6.70 -6.91 -4.12
C ALA A 79 -6.75 -8.44 -4.30
N ARG A 80 -5.72 -9.17 -3.86
CA ARG A 80 -5.73 -10.64 -3.86
C ARG A 80 -6.83 -11.20 -2.96
N LEU A 81 -6.91 -10.75 -1.71
CA LEU A 81 -7.93 -11.20 -0.77
C LEU A 81 -9.35 -10.88 -1.25
N GLN A 82 -9.54 -9.72 -1.89
CA GLN A 82 -10.82 -9.34 -2.48
C GLN A 82 -11.23 -10.32 -3.59
N ARG A 83 -10.32 -10.62 -4.55
CA ARG A 83 -10.58 -11.63 -5.59
C ARG A 83 -10.92 -13.00 -5.03
N GLU A 84 -10.20 -13.46 -4.01
CA GLU A 84 -10.48 -14.75 -3.36
C GLU A 84 -11.86 -14.78 -2.70
N ARG A 85 -12.25 -13.68 -2.04
CA ARG A 85 -13.57 -13.54 -1.42
C ARG A 85 -14.68 -13.50 -2.47
N ASP A 86 -14.47 -12.80 -3.57
CA ASP A 86 -15.43 -12.71 -4.66
C ASP A 86 -15.61 -14.07 -5.36
N ALA A 87 -14.52 -14.82 -5.56
CA ALA A 87 -14.60 -16.19 -6.08
C ALA A 87 -15.38 -17.14 -5.15
N LYS A 88 -15.20 -17.01 -3.82
CA LYS A 88 -15.99 -17.78 -2.84
C LYS A 88 -17.47 -17.36 -2.80
N ARG A 89 -17.76 -16.10 -3.10
CA ARG A 89 -19.12 -15.53 -3.13
C ARG A 89 -19.81 -15.71 -4.47
N ALA A 90 -19.10 -16.16 -5.51
CA ALA A 90 -19.70 -16.45 -6.80
C ALA A 90 -20.90 -17.37 -6.57
N PRO A 91 -22.10 -16.98 -7.03
CA PRO A 91 -23.31 -17.72 -6.72
C PRO A 91 -23.14 -19.14 -7.27
N VAL A 92 -23.14 -20.12 -6.36
CA VAL A 92 -23.36 -21.52 -6.74
C VAL A 92 -24.71 -21.50 -7.43
N GLN A 93 -24.74 -21.85 -8.72
CA GLN A 93 -26.00 -22.04 -9.43
C GLN A 93 -26.83 -23.00 -8.57
N ALA A 94 -27.92 -22.50 -7.99
CA ALA A 94 -28.79 -23.31 -7.17
C ALA A 94 -29.25 -24.47 -8.05
N THR A 95 -28.82 -25.69 -7.73
CA THR A 95 -29.39 -26.89 -8.33
C THR A 95 -30.87 -26.86 -7.98
N THR A 96 -31.71 -26.63 -8.98
CA THR A 96 -33.16 -26.58 -8.86
C THR A 96 -33.66 -27.99 -8.55
N GLY A 97 -33.59 -28.34 -7.28
CA GLY A 97 -34.07 -29.60 -6.73
C GLY A 97 -34.13 -29.43 -5.23
N ALA A 98 -35.27 -28.95 -4.73
CA ALA A 98 -35.53 -28.99 -3.30
C ALA A 98 -35.33 -30.45 -2.85
N PRO A 99 -34.44 -30.74 -1.88
CA PRO A 99 -34.29 -32.09 -1.40
C PRO A 99 -35.64 -32.54 -0.86
N ALA A 100 -36.16 -33.65 -1.38
CA ALA A 100 -37.42 -34.21 -0.94
C ALA A 100 -37.36 -34.40 0.59
N LEU A 101 -38.40 -33.93 1.29
CA LEU A 101 -38.46 -34.05 2.74
C LEU A 101 -38.33 -35.53 3.13
N PRO A 102 -37.45 -35.89 4.08
CA PRO A 102 -37.39 -37.26 4.54
C PRO A 102 -38.75 -37.69 5.11
N PRO A 103 -39.19 -38.94 4.87
CA PRO A 103 -40.56 -39.37 5.12
C PRO A 103 -40.98 -39.22 6.60
N ALA A 104 -40.03 -39.36 7.53
CA ALA A 104 -40.28 -39.15 8.96
C ALA A 104 -40.67 -37.69 9.28
N ALA A 105 -40.06 -36.70 8.61
CA ALA A 105 -40.37 -35.29 8.80
C ALA A 105 -41.74 -34.93 8.18
N ALA A 106 -42.07 -35.51 7.03
CA ALA A 106 -43.39 -35.36 6.42
C ALA A 106 -44.50 -35.93 7.34
N ALA A 107 -44.28 -37.12 7.90
CA ALA A 107 -45.23 -37.73 8.83
C ALA A 107 -45.41 -36.91 10.13
N ALA A 108 -44.34 -36.29 10.64
CA ALA A 108 -44.42 -35.41 11.80
C ALA A 108 -45.23 -34.13 11.51
N LEU A 109 -45.05 -33.54 10.33
CA LEU A 109 -45.82 -32.37 9.88
C LEU A 109 -47.31 -32.68 9.74
N GLU A 110 -47.68 -33.82 9.18
CA GLU A 110 -49.09 -34.20 9.04
C GLU A 110 -49.76 -34.43 10.41
N ARG A 111 -49.05 -35.03 11.37
CA ARG A 111 -49.55 -35.14 12.76
C ARG A 111 -49.73 -33.76 13.41
N ALA A 112 -48.78 -32.85 13.22
CA ALA A 112 -48.88 -31.50 13.76
C ALA A 112 -50.05 -30.71 13.15
N LYS A 113 -50.28 -30.83 11.84
CA LYS A 113 -51.45 -30.25 11.16
C LYS A 113 -52.77 -30.81 11.68
N ALA A 114 -52.85 -32.12 11.90
CA ALA A 114 -54.03 -32.76 12.44
C ALA A 114 -54.35 -32.29 13.87
N LEU A 115 -53.33 -32.12 14.73
CA LEU A 115 -53.50 -31.56 16.06
C LEU A 115 -53.93 -30.08 16.02
N ALA A 116 -53.34 -29.29 15.13
CA ALA A 116 -53.70 -27.88 14.97
C ALA A 116 -55.13 -27.69 14.42
N ALA A 117 -55.58 -28.57 13.51
CA ALA A 117 -56.94 -28.55 12.99
C ALA A 117 -57.96 -28.91 14.08
N ARG A 118 -57.65 -29.89 14.94
CA ARG A 118 -58.48 -30.26 16.09
C ARG A 118 -58.60 -29.12 17.12
N LYS A 119 -57.49 -28.44 17.43
CA LYS A 119 -57.46 -27.31 18.36
C LYS A 119 -58.17 -26.04 17.85
N LYS A 120 -58.47 -25.95 16.55
CA LYS A 120 -59.18 -24.82 15.94
C LYS A 120 -60.71 -24.99 15.91
N VAL A 121 -61.21 -26.19 16.18
CA VAL A 121 -62.65 -26.55 16.12
C VAL A 121 -63.28 -26.58 17.51
N GLU A 122 -62.46 -26.50 18.56
CA GLU A 122 -62.86 -26.35 19.97
C GLU A 122 -62.79 -24.87 20.39
#